data_AF-A0A916EDF9-F1
#
_entry.id   AF-A0A916EDF9-F1
#
_cell.length_a   1.000
_cell.length_b   1.000
_cell.length_c   1.000
_cell.angle_alpha   90.00
_cell.angle_beta   90.00
_cell.angle_gamma   90.00
#
_symmetry.space_group_name_H-M   'P 1'
#
loop_
_entity.id
_entity.type
_entity.pdbx_description
1 polymer ?
#
loop_
_entity_poly.entity_id
_entity_poly.type
_entity_poly.pdbx_seq_one_letter_code
_entity_poly.pdbx_strand_id
1 'polypeptide(L)'
;MNLSDYIQSIFFRVNINDERQRTFVLNLCTKFLSSDTRSFGIQSNDLSRFEIDKLYKLVFRSNDVKMYFSPNSFITFNIIQYSLASILPICKVWFQPYVESLRRLDKEKRREWNQNSNMNNQVDNMKNDLINNIGQILPGFNYLIDFNWDVYENHRHHGVGDLVFGSDYGVIIVIETKWFNTDTLSKAQVNARKKARNRVRKYRGCAQKKFIAVKAIGAVFTNDTGNSIQFVDDQDAGIAKIIEIYTQYPYNFDREEWEESPEKRGILKTILYYIVIVLLVIVAVIVGLAILTVPDTL
;
A
#
# COMPACT_ATOMS: atom_id res chain seq x y z
N MET A 1 22.56 -19.91 -11.62
CA MET A 1 22.60 -19.02 -10.45
C MET A 1 24.07 -18.79 -10.15
N ASN A 2 24.57 -17.55 -10.25
CA ASN A 2 26.00 -17.28 -10.06
C ASN A 2 26.30 -17.16 -8.55
N LEU A 3 27.57 -17.30 -8.14
CA LEU A 3 27.99 -17.28 -6.73
C LEU A 3 27.58 -15.99 -5.98
N SER A 4 27.55 -14.85 -6.65
CA SER A 4 27.04 -13.57 -6.17
C SER A 4 25.54 -13.63 -5.85
N ASP A 5 24.73 -14.25 -6.72
CA ASP A 5 23.29 -14.44 -6.46
C ASP A 5 23.09 -15.33 -5.22
N TYR A 6 23.93 -16.36 -5.06
CA TYR A 6 23.90 -17.26 -3.92
C TYR A 6 24.30 -16.57 -2.62
N ILE A 7 25.35 -15.75 -2.62
CA ILE A 7 25.77 -15.02 -1.42
C ILE A 7 24.72 -13.95 -1.04
N GLN A 8 24.18 -13.19 -2.00
CA GLN A 8 23.09 -12.26 -1.74
C GLN A 8 21.84 -12.96 -1.18
N SER A 9 21.57 -14.19 -1.62
CA SER A 9 20.46 -15.00 -1.13
C SER A 9 20.55 -15.35 0.36
N ILE A 10 21.77 -15.48 0.91
CA ILE A 10 22.03 -15.82 2.31
C ILE A 10 21.70 -14.63 3.23
N PHE A 11 21.97 -13.40 2.79
CA PHE A 11 21.78 -12.20 3.59
C PHE A 11 20.46 -11.46 3.33
N PHE A 12 19.65 -11.91 2.36
CA PHE A 12 18.38 -11.29 2.05
C PHE A 12 17.42 -11.34 3.24
N ARG A 13 17.01 -10.17 3.72
CA ARG A 13 15.98 -9.99 4.74
C ARG A 13 14.82 -9.19 4.14
N VAL A 14 13.61 -9.66 4.40
CA VAL A 14 12.39 -8.89 4.09
C VAL A 14 12.36 -7.67 4.99
N ASN A 15 12.31 -6.48 4.41
CA ASN A 15 12.39 -5.23 5.15
C ASN A 15 11.45 -4.19 4.53
N ILE A 16 10.43 -3.76 5.27
CA ILE A 16 9.46 -2.75 4.83
C ILE A 16 10.09 -1.38 4.55
N ASN A 17 11.25 -1.10 5.16
CA ASN A 17 11.98 0.14 4.98
C ASN A 17 12.86 0.12 3.71
N ASP A 18 13.16 -1.06 3.15
CA ASP A 18 13.83 -1.16 1.85
C ASP A 18 12.89 -0.67 0.74
N GLU A 19 13.31 0.38 0.04
CA GLU A 19 12.50 1.03 -0.99
C GLU A 19 12.24 0.15 -2.21
N ARG A 20 13.20 -0.68 -2.62
CA ARG A 20 13.03 -1.59 -3.77
C ARG A 20 11.99 -2.66 -3.45
N GLN A 21 12.12 -3.28 -2.28
CA GLN A 21 11.15 -4.27 -1.79
C GLN A 21 9.76 -3.64 -1.63
N ARG A 22 9.68 -2.46 -1.01
CA ARG A 22 8.41 -1.76 -0.79
C ARG A 22 7.73 -1.38 -2.10
N THR A 23 8.48 -0.79 -3.02
CA THR A 23 7.95 -0.42 -4.34
C THR A 23 7.45 -1.66 -5.08
N PHE A 24 8.20 -2.77 -5.01
CA PHE A 24 7.78 -4.02 -5.64
C PHE A 24 6.48 -4.57 -5.04
N VAL A 25 6.41 -4.70 -3.71
CA VAL A 25 5.24 -5.22 -3.01
C VAL A 25 4.01 -4.35 -3.23
N LEU A 26 4.15 -3.02 -3.12
CA LEU A 26 3.04 -2.10 -3.32
C LEU A 26 2.58 -2.06 -4.78
N ASN A 27 3.48 -2.10 -5.76
CA ASN A 27 3.10 -2.21 -7.17
C ASN A 27 2.33 -3.50 -7.45
N LEU A 28 2.69 -4.59 -6.79
CA LEU A 28 2.00 -5.87 -6.90
C LEU A 28 0.60 -5.79 -6.27
N CYS A 29 0.47 -5.16 -5.10
CA CYS A 29 -0.81 -4.85 -4.50
C CYS A 29 -1.69 -3.96 -5.40
N THR A 30 -1.12 -2.95 -6.05
CA THR A 30 -1.83 -2.10 -7.02
C THR A 30 -2.43 -2.94 -8.14
N LYS A 31 -1.69 -3.94 -8.65
CA LYS A 31 -2.23 -4.87 -9.66
C LYS A 31 -3.35 -5.72 -9.10
N PHE A 32 -3.22 -6.30 -7.91
CA PHE A 32 -4.30 -7.09 -7.30
C PHE A 32 -5.57 -6.26 -7.04
N LEU A 33 -5.44 -5.01 -6.60
CA LEU A 33 -6.58 -4.14 -6.33
C LEU A 33 -7.18 -3.50 -7.59
N SER A 34 -6.53 -3.60 -8.75
CA SER A 34 -6.96 -2.95 -10.01
C SER A 34 -7.22 -3.90 -11.17
N SER A 35 -6.83 -5.16 -11.06
CA SER A 35 -6.87 -6.11 -12.17
C SER A 35 -8.15 -6.93 -12.16
N ASP A 36 -8.90 -6.83 -13.26
CA ASP A 36 -9.94 -7.81 -13.60
C ASP A 36 -9.33 -9.07 -14.25
N THR A 37 -8.04 -9.01 -14.61
CA THR A 37 -7.34 -10.14 -15.25
C THR A 37 -6.61 -11.00 -14.22
N ARG A 38 -6.61 -12.31 -14.47
CA ARG A 38 -5.88 -13.30 -13.66
C ARG A 38 -4.38 -13.36 -13.98
N SER A 39 -3.90 -12.52 -14.90
CA SER A 39 -2.50 -12.49 -15.30
C SER A 39 -2.03 -11.06 -15.54
N PHE A 40 -0.87 -10.71 -15.00
CA PHE A 40 -0.26 -9.40 -15.20
C PHE A 40 1.26 -9.46 -15.06
N GLY A 41 1.96 -8.55 -15.74
CA GLY A 41 3.40 -8.34 -15.59
C GLY A 41 3.73 -7.22 -14.60
N ILE A 42 4.88 -7.33 -13.95
CA ILE A 42 5.44 -6.29 -13.09
C ILE A 42 6.94 -6.11 -13.35
N GLN A 43 7.46 -4.92 -13.12
CA GLN A 43 8.89 -4.67 -13.10
C GLN A 43 9.52 -5.26 -11.84
N SER A 44 10.74 -5.80 -11.97
CA SER A 44 11.47 -6.41 -10.85
C SER A 44 12.00 -5.37 -9.85
N ASN A 45 12.09 -4.09 -10.23
CA ASN A 45 12.70 -3.02 -9.42
C ASN A 45 14.12 -3.40 -8.94
N ASP A 46 14.94 -3.92 -9.85
CA ASP A 46 16.29 -4.41 -9.60
C ASP A 46 16.39 -5.51 -8.53
N LEU A 47 15.28 -6.17 -8.21
CA LEU A 47 15.28 -7.38 -7.40
C LEU A 47 15.63 -8.59 -8.27
N SER A 48 16.52 -9.42 -7.75
CA SER A 48 16.81 -10.72 -8.32
C SER A 48 15.60 -11.66 -8.19
N ARG A 49 15.57 -12.70 -9.03
CA ARG A 49 14.50 -13.72 -9.01
C ARG A 49 14.38 -14.41 -7.64
N PHE A 50 15.50 -14.58 -6.94
CA PHE A 50 15.52 -15.15 -5.59
C PHE A 50 14.80 -14.24 -4.58
N GLU A 51 15.11 -12.94 -4.59
CA GLU A 51 14.50 -11.96 -3.69
C GLU A 51 12.99 -11.87 -3.92
N ILE A 52 12.58 -11.88 -5.18
CA ILE A 52 11.17 -11.91 -5.56
C ILE A 52 10.46 -13.17 -5.07
N ASP A 53 11.07 -14.35 -5.21
CA ASP A 53 10.49 -15.60 -4.69
C ASP A 53 10.37 -15.58 -3.16
N LYS A 54 11.35 -14.98 -2.46
CA LYS A 54 11.29 -14.78 -1.01
C LYS A 54 10.18 -13.81 -0.61
N LEU A 55 10.06 -12.66 -1.29
CA LEU A 55 8.97 -11.71 -1.06
C LEU A 55 7.62 -12.37 -1.32
N TYR A 56 7.47 -13.14 -2.40
CA TYR A 56 6.25 -13.89 -2.66
C TYR A 56 5.91 -14.82 -1.48
N LYS A 57 6.83 -15.70 -1.10
CA LYS A 57 6.60 -16.70 -0.06
C LYS A 57 6.28 -16.06 1.29
N LEU A 58 7.04 -15.04 1.68
CA LEU A 58 6.95 -14.46 3.01
C LEU A 58 5.83 -13.43 3.12
N VAL A 59 5.54 -12.66 2.07
CA VAL A 59 4.56 -11.56 2.14
C VAL A 59 3.19 -11.99 1.63
N PHE A 60 3.12 -12.64 0.48
CA PHE A 60 1.85 -12.89 -0.20
C PHE A 60 1.29 -14.27 0.15
N ARG A 61 2.11 -15.33 0.07
CA ARG A 61 1.65 -16.69 0.35
C ARG A 61 1.24 -16.88 1.81
N SER A 62 1.90 -16.20 2.75
CA SER A 62 1.53 -16.15 4.18
C SER A 62 0.18 -15.48 4.44
N ASN A 63 -0.29 -14.66 3.49
CA ASN A 63 -1.58 -13.98 3.54
C ASN A 63 -2.59 -14.63 2.56
N ASP A 64 -2.46 -15.94 2.31
CA ASP A 64 -3.35 -16.72 1.43
C ASP A 64 -3.44 -16.24 -0.04
N VAL A 65 -2.45 -15.49 -0.51
CA VAL A 65 -2.35 -15.09 -1.92
C VAL A 65 -1.52 -16.12 -2.68
N LYS A 66 -2.16 -16.88 -3.57
CA LYS A 66 -1.51 -17.92 -4.38
C LYS A 66 -1.24 -17.41 -5.80
N MET A 67 0.04 -17.41 -6.19
CA MET A 67 0.49 -17.05 -7.53
C MET A 67 1.67 -17.90 -8.00
N TYR A 68 1.91 -17.92 -9.31
CA TYR A 68 3.12 -18.52 -9.89
C TYR A 68 3.76 -17.61 -10.93
N PHE A 69 5.07 -17.79 -11.10
CA PHE A 69 5.91 -17.02 -12.01
C PHE A 69 5.97 -17.69 -13.38
N SER A 70 5.76 -16.92 -14.46
CA SER A 70 6.13 -17.37 -15.80
C SER A 70 7.66 -17.22 -16.01
N PRO A 71 8.34 -18.14 -16.74
CA PRO A 71 9.79 -18.12 -16.90
C PRO A 71 10.39 -17.00 -17.77
N ASN A 72 9.58 -16.12 -18.37
CA ASN A 72 10.02 -15.19 -19.42
C ASN A 72 10.66 -13.90 -18.86
N SER A 73 11.26 -13.08 -19.74
CA SER A 73 12.01 -11.85 -19.42
C SER A 73 11.24 -10.78 -18.64
N PHE A 74 9.92 -10.92 -18.55
CA PHE A 74 9.04 -10.16 -17.66
C PHE A 74 8.50 -11.09 -16.59
N ILE A 75 8.51 -10.65 -15.33
CA ILE A 75 7.91 -11.42 -14.24
C ILE A 75 6.39 -11.33 -14.41
N THR A 76 5.84 -12.34 -15.05
CA THR A 76 4.39 -12.52 -15.18
C THR A 76 3.88 -13.34 -14.01
N PHE A 77 2.89 -12.79 -13.32
CA PHE A 77 2.16 -13.47 -12.27
C PHE A 77 0.84 -13.97 -12.80
N ASN A 78 0.55 -15.23 -12.50
CA ASN A 78 -0.77 -15.79 -12.69
C ASN A 78 -1.42 -16.03 -11.34
N ILE A 79 -2.58 -15.42 -11.15
CA ILE A 79 -3.36 -15.47 -9.94
C ILE A 79 -4.12 -16.79 -9.91
N ILE A 80 -3.86 -17.60 -8.88
CA ILE A 80 -4.63 -18.82 -8.63
C ILE A 80 -5.82 -18.50 -7.72
N GLN A 81 -5.56 -17.82 -6.60
CA GLN A 81 -6.55 -17.52 -5.58
C GLN A 81 -6.09 -16.31 -4.75
N TYR A 82 -6.99 -15.36 -4.52
CA TYR A 82 -6.84 -14.27 -3.55
C TYR A 82 -8.21 -13.67 -3.22
N SER A 83 -8.25 -12.83 -2.18
CA SER A 83 -9.39 -11.97 -1.89
C SER A 83 -8.90 -10.55 -1.58
N LEU A 84 -9.77 -9.54 -1.66
CA LEU A 84 -9.42 -8.19 -1.20
C LEU A 84 -9.03 -8.20 0.29
N ALA A 85 -9.65 -9.07 1.09
CA ALA A 85 -9.33 -9.27 2.50
C ALA A 85 -7.92 -9.82 2.74
N SER A 86 -7.36 -10.55 1.78
CA SER A 86 -5.97 -11.06 1.79
C SER A 86 -4.94 -9.99 1.41
N ILE A 87 -5.30 -9.04 0.53
CA ILE A 87 -4.38 -8.05 -0.03
C ILE A 87 -4.27 -6.80 0.84
N LEU A 88 -5.39 -6.33 1.40
CA LEU A 88 -5.41 -5.10 2.18
C LEU A 88 -4.48 -5.13 3.42
N PRO A 89 -4.37 -6.23 4.19
CA PRO A 89 -3.40 -6.31 5.29
C PRO A 89 -1.95 -6.12 4.83
N ILE A 90 -1.58 -6.70 3.68
CA ILE A 90 -0.25 -6.50 3.07
C ILE A 90 -0.05 -5.01 2.76
N CYS A 91 -1.06 -4.38 2.13
CA CYS A 91 -1.01 -2.95 1.81
C CYS A 91 -0.77 -2.12 3.08
N LYS A 92 -1.52 -2.38 4.16
CA LYS A 92 -1.38 -1.65 5.43
C LYS A 92 0.03 -1.72 5.98
N VAL A 93 0.63 -2.91 6.03
CA VAL A 93 1.99 -3.12 6.57
C VAL A 93 3.04 -2.43 5.70
N TRP A 94 2.98 -2.64 4.39
CA TRP A 94 4.00 -2.13 3.46
C TRP A 94 3.85 -0.65 3.13
N PHE A 95 2.68 -0.07 3.37
CA PHE A 95 2.43 1.36 3.22
C PHE A 95 2.75 2.16 4.49
N GLN A 96 3.00 1.51 5.64
CA GLN A 96 3.32 2.18 6.91
C GLN A 96 4.37 3.31 6.79
N PRO A 97 5.47 3.17 6.04
CA PRO A 97 6.48 4.24 5.92
C PRO A 97 5.93 5.56 5.34
N TYR A 98 4.82 5.52 4.60
CA TYR A 98 4.17 6.71 4.02
C TYR A 98 3.11 7.32 4.93
N VAL A 99 2.71 6.67 6.04
CA VAL A 99 1.61 7.15 6.89
C VAL A 99 1.94 8.49 7.57
N GLU A 100 3.19 8.69 7.97
CA GLU A 100 3.58 9.95 8.62
C GLU A 100 3.52 11.14 7.66
N SER A 101 3.83 10.94 6.37
CA SER A 101 3.66 11.99 5.37
C SER A 101 2.18 12.31 5.14
N LEU A 102 1.29 11.30 5.15
CA LEU A 102 -0.15 11.53 5.09
C LEU A 102 -0.68 12.31 6.30
N ARG A 103 -0.22 12.02 7.51
CA ARG A 103 -0.60 12.77 8.72
C ARG A 103 -0.18 14.24 8.65
N ARG A 104 1.01 14.50 8.09
CA ARG A 104 1.48 15.87 7.90
C ARG A 104 0.60 16.61 6.88
N LEU A 105 0.31 15.98 5.74
CA LEU A 105 -0.57 16.53 4.72
C LEU A 105 -1.98 16.81 5.26
N ASP A 106 -2.55 15.88 6.02
CA ASP A 106 -3.85 16.06 6.67
C ASP A 106 -3.91 17.32 7.55
N LYS A 107 -2.92 17.50 8.43
CA LYS A 107 -2.83 18.68 9.29
C LYS A 107 -2.67 19.97 8.49
N GLU A 108 -1.91 19.94 7.40
CA GLU A 108 -1.74 21.09 6.51
C GLU A 108 -3.04 21.44 5.79
N LYS A 109 -3.68 20.45 5.15
CA LYS A 109 -4.90 20.65 4.36
C LYS A 109 -6.11 21.01 5.20
N ARG A 110 -6.24 20.49 6.41
CA ARG A 110 -7.29 20.93 7.34
C ARG A 110 -7.09 22.38 7.79
N ARG A 111 -5.84 22.83 7.98
CA ARG A 111 -5.55 24.24 8.28
C ARG A 111 -5.89 25.14 7.09
N GLU A 112 -5.47 24.75 5.89
CA GLU A 112 -5.82 25.47 4.65
C GLU A 112 -7.34 25.53 4.44
N TRP A 113 -8.05 24.43 4.67
CA TRP A 113 -9.51 24.37 4.57
C TRP A 113 -10.16 25.37 5.52
N ASN A 114 -9.81 25.34 6.81
CA ASN A 114 -10.38 26.22 7.83
C ASN A 114 -10.14 27.71 7.55
N GLN A 115 -9.07 28.06 6.83
CA GLN A 115 -8.75 29.45 6.46
C GLN A 115 -9.50 29.93 5.21
N ASN A 116 -9.78 29.03 4.26
CA ASN A 116 -10.22 29.40 2.92
C ASN A 116 -11.67 28.99 2.60
N SER A 117 -12.28 28.11 3.39
CA SER A 117 -13.63 27.61 3.17
C SER A 117 -14.68 28.72 3.33
N ASN A 118 -15.67 28.77 2.45
CA ASN A 118 -16.76 29.74 2.53
C ASN A 118 -18.01 29.10 3.16
N MET A 119 -18.21 29.28 4.47
CA MET A 119 -19.37 28.71 5.19
C MET A 119 -20.73 29.31 4.78
N ASN A 120 -20.76 30.35 3.92
CA ASN A 120 -22.01 30.81 3.31
C ASN A 120 -22.38 29.98 2.05
N ASN A 121 -21.48 29.14 1.56
CA ASN A 121 -21.71 28.25 0.43
C ASN A 121 -22.16 26.86 0.94
N GLN A 122 -23.31 26.39 0.45
CA GLN A 122 -23.90 25.12 0.88
C GLN A 122 -23.02 23.89 0.56
N VAL A 123 -22.27 23.92 -0.55
CA VAL A 123 -21.32 22.85 -0.89
C VAL A 123 -20.15 22.84 0.08
N ASP A 124 -19.62 24.02 0.43
CA ASP A 124 -18.52 24.11 1.40
C ASP A 124 -18.97 23.69 2.81
N ASN A 125 -20.18 24.04 3.24
CA ASN A 125 -20.75 23.50 4.48
C ASN A 125 -20.81 21.98 4.46
N MET A 126 -21.29 21.39 3.35
CA MET A 126 -21.35 19.93 3.20
C MET A 126 -19.96 19.28 3.17
N LYS A 127 -18.97 19.91 2.52
CA LYS A 127 -17.56 19.48 2.55
C LYS A 127 -17.02 19.54 3.98
N ASN A 128 -17.31 20.61 4.71
CA ASN A 128 -16.88 20.81 6.09
C ASN A 128 -17.43 19.71 7.01
N ASP A 129 -18.72 19.40 6.89
CA ASP A 129 -19.35 18.32 7.67
C ASP A 129 -18.71 16.97 7.36
N LEU A 130 -18.44 16.68 6.08
CA LEU A 130 -17.76 15.46 5.69
C LEU A 130 -16.32 15.40 6.22
N ILE A 131 -15.54 16.48 6.10
CA ILE A 131 -14.15 16.56 6.59
C ILE A 131 -14.09 16.33 8.10
N ASN A 132 -15.01 16.92 8.87
CA ASN A 132 -15.01 16.85 10.32
C ASN A 132 -15.55 15.52 10.85
N ASN A 133 -16.44 14.85 10.11
CA ASN A 133 -17.07 13.60 10.52
C ASN A 133 -16.61 12.38 9.69
N ILE A 134 -15.52 12.49 8.94
CA ILE A 134 -15.07 11.45 8.00
C ILE A 134 -14.87 10.10 8.69
N GLY A 135 -14.36 10.09 9.92
CA GLY A 135 -14.13 8.84 10.68
C GLY A 135 -15.42 8.08 11.01
N GLN A 136 -16.56 8.77 11.07
CA GLN A 136 -17.88 8.16 11.29
C GLN A 136 -18.54 7.79 9.95
N ILE A 137 -18.43 8.68 8.94
CA ILE A 137 -19.08 8.52 7.63
C ILE A 137 -18.37 7.46 6.77
N LEU A 138 -17.04 7.42 6.84
CA LEU A 138 -16.20 6.52 6.06
C LEU A 138 -14.97 6.08 6.88
N PRO A 139 -15.16 5.15 7.85
CA PRO A 139 -14.10 4.70 8.73
C PRO A 139 -12.87 4.18 7.97
N GLY A 140 -11.69 4.59 8.42
CA GLY A 140 -10.40 4.18 7.86
C GLY A 140 -9.82 5.12 6.80
N PHE A 141 -10.57 6.14 6.35
CA PHE A 141 -10.11 7.17 5.42
C PHE A 141 -9.88 8.51 6.14
N ASN A 142 -8.91 8.52 7.05
CA ASN A 142 -8.79 9.59 8.05
C ASN A 142 -8.02 10.84 7.56
N TYR A 143 -7.23 10.72 6.49
CA TYR A 143 -6.27 11.76 6.10
C TYR A 143 -6.81 12.59 4.94
N LEU A 144 -7.09 13.88 5.12
CA LEU A 144 -7.40 14.81 4.04
C LEU A 144 -6.11 15.10 3.24
N ILE A 145 -6.00 14.54 2.03
CA ILE A 145 -4.81 14.68 1.18
C ILE A 145 -4.86 15.98 0.38
N ASP A 146 -6.03 16.31 -0.16
CA ASP A 146 -6.22 17.55 -0.92
C ASP A 146 -7.70 17.91 -1.04
N PHE A 147 -7.97 19.17 -1.36
CA PHE A 147 -9.29 19.67 -1.72
C PHE A 147 -9.17 20.69 -2.85
N ASN A 148 -10.18 20.77 -3.72
CA ASN A 148 -10.17 21.64 -4.90
C ASN A 148 -8.85 21.50 -5.72
N TRP A 149 -8.42 20.26 -5.94
CA TRP A 149 -7.12 19.94 -6.52
C TRP A 149 -7.12 19.99 -8.04
N ASP A 150 -6.00 20.43 -8.61
CA ASP A 150 -5.82 20.51 -10.06
C ASP A 150 -5.70 19.10 -10.63
N VAL A 151 -6.72 18.65 -11.38
CA VAL A 151 -6.77 17.30 -11.96
C VAL A 151 -5.71 17.11 -13.03
N TYR A 152 -5.42 18.19 -13.74
CA TYR A 152 -4.37 18.29 -14.74
C TYR A 152 -3.40 19.37 -14.31
N GLU A 153 -2.12 19.02 -14.16
CA GLU A 153 -1.08 19.95 -13.74
C GLU A 153 -1.08 21.19 -14.63
N ASN A 154 -1.09 22.38 -14.03
CA ASN A 154 -1.10 23.68 -14.71
C ASN A 154 -2.32 23.95 -15.61
N HIS A 155 -3.39 23.18 -15.47
CA HIS A 155 -4.56 23.21 -16.35
C HIS A 155 -5.88 23.22 -15.55
N ARG A 156 -6.03 24.20 -14.64
CA ARG A 156 -7.23 24.39 -13.79
C ARG A 156 -8.55 24.39 -14.58
N HIS A 157 -8.53 24.96 -15.78
CA HIS A 157 -9.71 25.02 -16.65
C HIS A 157 -10.18 23.63 -17.14
N HIS A 158 -9.36 22.58 -17.01
CA HIS A 158 -9.66 21.23 -17.50
C HIS A 158 -10.26 20.30 -16.43
N GLY A 159 -10.33 20.75 -15.17
CA GLY A 159 -11.01 20.05 -14.09
C GLY A 159 -10.39 20.31 -12.72
N VAL A 160 -11.25 20.59 -11.75
CA VAL A 160 -10.89 20.72 -10.33
C VAL A 160 -11.61 19.59 -9.60
N GLY A 161 -10.85 18.74 -8.90
CA GLY A 161 -11.40 17.67 -8.09
C GLY A 161 -11.76 18.17 -6.69
N ASP A 162 -12.81 17.61 -6.09
CA ASP A 162 -13.39 18.16 -4.86
C ASP A 162 -12.61 17.78 -3.59
N LEU A 163 -12.65 16.52 -3.17
CA LEU A 163 -11.98 16.04 -1.95
C LEU A 163 -11.21 14.76 -2.23
N VAL A 164 -10.05 14.61 -1.57
CA VAL A 164 -9.26 13.38 -1.56
C VAL A 164 -8.93 13.00 -0.13
N PHE A 165 -9.33 11.80 0.29
CA PHE A 165 -8.91 11.23 1.58
C PHE A 165 -8.00 10.01 1.38
N GLY A 166 -7.09 9.79 2.31
CA GLY A 166 -6.18 8.65 2.37
C GLY A 166 -6.46 7.75 3.57
N SER A 167 -6.06 6.49 3.43
CA SER A 167 -6.10 5.46 4.47
C SER A 167 -4.70 4.96 4.82
N ASP A 168 -4.57 4.28 5.97
CA ASP A 168 -3.34 3.57 6.35
C ASP A 168 -2.97 2.41 5.40
N TYR A 169 -3.90 2.03 4.52
CA TYR A 169 -3.76 0.96 3.54
C TYR A 169 -3.16 1.44 2.22
N GLY A 170 -2.85 2.74 2.10
CA GLY A 170 -2.45 3.34 0.83
C GLY A 170 -3.57 3.39 -0.20
N VAL A 171 -4.83 3.17 0.23
CA VAL A 171 -6.02 3.42 -0.59
C VAL A 171 -6.44 4.87 -0.39
N ILE A 172 -6.63 5.59 -1.48
CA ILE A 172 -7.18 6.94 -1.48
C ILE A 172 -8.60 6.93 -2.06
N ILE A 173 -9.46 7.80 -1.58
CA ILE A 173 -10.82 8.01 -2.11
C ILE A 173 -10.94 9.42 -2.68
N VAL A 174 -11.40 9.52 -3.92
CA VAL A 174 -11.82 10.77 -4.55
C VAL A 174 -13.32 10.94 -4.36
N ILE A 175 -13.74 12.03 -3.74
CA ILE A 175 -15.14 12.31 -3.44
C ILE A 175 -15.56 13.58 -4.18
N GLU A 176 -16.54 13.47 -5.09
CA GLU A 176 -17.24 14.64 -5.64
C GLU A 176 -18.42 15.00 -4.72
N THR A 177 -18.47 16.25 -4.31
CA THR A 177 -19.54 16.79 -3.47
C THR A 177 -20.53 17.59 -4.33
N LYS A 178 -21.82 17.30 -4.21
CA LYS A 178 -22.85 18.04 -4.95
C LYS A 178 -24.03 18.42 -4.06
N TRP A 179 -24.33 19.72 -4.01
CA TRP A 179 -25.56 20.21 -3.44
C TRP A 179 -26.62 20.36 -4.53
N PHE A 180 -27.79 19.75 -4.32
CA PHE A 180 -28.96 19.89 -5.18
C PHE A 180 -30.01 20.75 -4.49
N ASN A 181 -30.61 21.67 -5.25
CA ASN A 181 -31.86 22.28 -4.83
C ASN A 181 -32.97 21.23 -4.97
N THR A 182 -33.58 20.88 -3.83
CA THR A 182 -34.62 19.85 -3.71
C THR A 182 -35.91 20.21 -4.43
N ASP A 183 -36.10 21.49 -4.76
CA ASP A 183 -37.30 22.00 -5.46
C ASP A 183 -37.24 21.80 -6.99
N THR A 184 -36.11 21.32 -7.51
CA THR A 184 -35.90 21.18 -8.96
C THR A 184 -36.30 19.78 -9.48
N LEU A 185 -37.02 19.73 -10.61
CA LEU A 185 -37.52 18.52 -11.29
C LEU A 185 -36.49 17.36 -11.38
N SER A 186 -36.96 16.14 -11.11
CA SER A 186 -36.15 14.92 -10.94
C SER A 186 -35.16 14.60 -12.08
N LYS A 187 -35.48 14.92 -13.34
CA LYS A 187 -34.61 14.63 -14.50
C LYS A 187 -33.29 15.41 -14.47
N ALA A 188 -33.31 16.68 -14.04
CA ALA A 188 -32.10 17.50 -13.96
C ALA A 188 -31.16 16.98 -12.87
N GLN A 189 -31.71 16.59 -11.72
CA GLN A 189 -30.95 15.97 -10.63
C GLN A 189 -30.35 14.63 -11.05
N VAL A 190 -31.13 13.75 -11.70
CA VAL A 190 -30.62 12.46 -12.23
C VAL A 190 -29.44 12.69 -13.19
N ASN A 191 -29.56 13.64 -14.11
CA ASN A 191 -28.48 13.97 -15.04
C ASN A 191 -27.25 14.53 -14.32
N ALA A 192 -27.44 15.38 -13.31
CA ALA A 192 -26.35 15.94 -12.53
C ALA A 192 -25.63 14.88 -11.69
N ARG A 193 -26.35 13.92 -11.09
CA ARG A 193 -25.77 12.74 -10.41
C ARG A 193 -24.95 11.89 -11.39
N LYS A 194 -25.49 11.62 -12.59
CA LYS A 194 -24.76 10.89 -13.64
C LYS A 194 -23.48 11.63 -14.04
N LYS A 195 -23.52 12.95 -14.17
CA LYS A 195 -22.33 13.78 -14.46
C LYS A 195 -21.30 13.71 -13.32
N ALA A 196 -21.72 13.81 -12.07
CA ALA A 196 -20.85 13.69 -10.90
C ALA A 196 -20.14 12.32 -10.87
N ARG A 197 -20.90 11.22 -11.03
CA ARG A 197 -20.31 9.86 -11.10
C ARG A 197 -19.30 9.72 -12.24
N ASN A 198 -19.61 10.26 -13.43
CA ASN A 198 -18.70 10.22 -14.57
C ASN A 198 -17.42 11.04 -14.33
N ARG A 199 -17.51 12.18 -13.64
CA ARG A 199 -16.33 12.96 -13.24
C ARG A 199 -15.45 12.18 -12.29
N VAL A 200 -16.03 11.58 -11.24
CA VAL A 200 -15.28 10.79 -10.27
C VAL A 200 -14.58 9.61 -10.94
N ARG A 201 -15.23 8.89 -11.87
CA ARG A 201 -14.57 7.81 -12.64
C ARG A 201 -13.33 8.30 -13.38
N LYS A 202 -13.37 9.51 -13.96
CA LYS A 202 -12.24 10.13 -14.64
C LYS A 202 -11.17 10.59 -13.64
N TYR A 203 -11.57 11.30 -12.59
CA TYR A 203 -10.67 11.91 -11.60
C TYR A 203 -9.96 10.87 -10.75
N ARG A 204 -10.59 9.73 -10.46
CA ARG A 204 -9.96 8.57 -9.80
C ARG A 204 -8.69 8.12 -10.52
N GLY A 205 -8.73 8.01 -11.85
CA GLY A 205 -7.56 7.64 -12.66
C GLY A 205 -6.45 8.69 -12.65
N CYS A 206 -6.79 9.97 -12.55
CA CYS A 206 -5.83 11.06 -12.38
C CYS A 206 -5.21 11.04 -10.98
N ALA A 207 -6.03 10.87 -9.93
CA ALA A 207 -5.58 10.79 -8.54
C ALA A 207 -4.61 9.62 -8.32
N GLN A 208 -4.88 8.47 -8.94
CA GLN A 208 -3.99 7.30 -8.90
C GLN A 208 -2.57 7.59 -9.40
N LYS A 209 -2.40 8.52 -10.34
CA LYS A 209 -1.09 8.91 -10.89
C LYS A 209 -0.45 10.05 -10.11
N LYS A 210 -1.27 10.93 -9.53
CA LYS A 210 -0.82 12.16 -8.88
C LYS A 210 -0.38 11.93 -7.43
N PHE A 211 -1.12 11.13 -6.69
CA PHE A 211 -0.89 10.92 -5.27
C PHE A 211 -0.20 9.58 -5.01
N ILE A 212 0.59 9.53 -3.92
CA ILE A 212 1.18 8.28 -3.44
C ILE A 212 0.04 7.39 -2.96
N ALA A 213 -0.31 6.39 -3.77
CA ALA A 213 -1.41 5.48 -3.50
C ALA A 213 -1.19 4.11 -4.15
N VAL A 214 -1.58 3.07 -3.43
CA VAL A 214 -1.73 1.70 -3.97
C VAL A 214 -2.96 1.63 -4.85
N LYS A 215 -4.07 2.25 -4.44
CA LYS A 215 -5.33 2.26 -5.18
C LYS A 215 -6.09 3.57 -4.95
N ALA A 216 -6.63 4.14 -6.02
CA ALA A 216 -7.65 5.17 -5.94
C ALA A 216 -9.03 4.55 -6.14
N ILE A 217 -9.95 4.85 -5.24
CA ILE A 217 -11.39 4.55 -5.32
C ILE A 217 -12.18 5.87 -5.46
N GLY A 218 -13.44 5.78 -5.88
CA GLY A 218 -14.26 6.96 -6.18
C GLY A 218 -15.65 6.89 -5.56
N ALA A 219 -16.11 8.01 -5.01
CA ALA A 219 -17.48 8.17 -4.56
C ALA A 219 -18.06 9.56 -4.84
N VAL A 220 -19.37 9.67 -4.71
CA VAL A 220 -20.11 10.93 -4.72
C VAL A 220 -20.78 11.10 -3.36
N PHE A 221 -20.81 12.33 -2.87
CA PHE A 221 -21.48 12.72 -1.63
C PHE A 221 -22.46 13.86 -1.91
N THR A 222 -23.75 13.64 -1.68
CA THR A 222 -24.81 14.59 -2.05
C THR A 222 -25.84 14.75 -0.94
N ASN A 223 -26.42 15.95 -0.84
CA ASN A 223 -27.33 16.34 0.24
C ASN A 223 -28.68 15.61 0.19
N ASP A 224 -29.10 15.18 -0.99
CA ASP A 224 -30.38 14.52 -1.26
C ASP A 224 -30.37 13.01 -0.96
N THR A 225 -29.23 12.44 -0.57
CA THR A 225 -29.08 11.00 -0.30
C THR A 225 -28.83 10.73 1.18
N GLY A 226 -29.35 11.61 2.04
CA GLY A 226 -29.15 11.54 3.48
C GLY A 226 -27.68 11.65 3.89
N ASN A 227 -26.87 12.37 3.11
CA ASN A 227 -25.44 12.53 3.34
C ASN A 227 -24.70 11.18 3.44
N SER A 228 -25.03 10.25 2.53
CA SER A 228 -24.36 8.95 2.40
C SER A 228 -23.33 8.94 1.27
N ILE A 229 -22.25 8.19 1.45
CA ILE A 229 -21.22 7.95 0.43
C ILE A 229 -21.77 7.00 -0.64
N GLN A 230 -21.72 7.42 -1.90
CA GLN A 230 -22.14 6.61 -3.05
C GLN A 230 -20.95 6.26 -3.94
N PHE A 231 -20.46 5.03 -3.84
CA PHE A 231 -19.36 4.54 -4.68
C PHE A 231 -19.76 4.47 -6.16
N VAL A 232 -18.77 4.67 -7.04
CA VAL A 232 -18.99 4.69 -8.50
C VAL A 232 -19.02 3.31 -9.15
N ASP A 233 -18.54 2.28 -8.44
CA ASP A 233 -18.63 0.86 -8.78
C ASP A 233 -18.53 -0.03 -7.53
N ASP A 234 -18.85 -1.32 -7.70
CA ASP A 234 -18.94 -2.30 -6.62
C ASP A 234 -17.58 -2.70 -6.04
N GLN A 235 -16.51 -2.62 -6.85
CA GLN A 235 -15.16 -2.91 -6.38
C GLN A 235 -14.68 -1.85 -5.39
N ASP A 236 -14.91 -0.57 -5.70
CA ASP A 236 -14.60 0.55 -4.81
C ASP A 236 -15.35 0.41 -3.48
N ALA A 237 -16.63 0.06 -3.54
CA ALA A 237 -17.45 -0.19 -2.34
C ALA A 237 -16.91 -1.38 -1.52
N GLY A 238 -16.53 -2.48 -2.20
CA GLY A 238 -15.97 -3.67 -1.55
C GLY A 238 -14.65 -3.39 -0.83
N ILE A 239 -13.76 -2.61 -1.44
CA ILE A 239 -12.49 -2.18 -0.83
C ILE A 239 -12.76 -1.34 0.41
N ALA A 240 -13.61 -0.32 0.31
CA ALA A 240 -13.93 0.56 1.43
C ALA A 240 -14.56 -0.21 2.60
N LYS A 241 -15.48 -1.13 2.31
CA LYS A 241 -16.13 -1.97 3.33
C LYS A 241 -15.14 -2.84 4.10
N ILE A 242 -14.14 -3.42 3.43
CA ILE A 242 -13.13 -4.24 4.12
C ILE A 242 -12.22 -3.38 5.00
N ILE A 243 -11.84 -2.19 4.52
CA ILE A 243 -11.10 -1.21 5.33
C ILE A 243 -11.90 -0.81 6.56
N GLU A 244 -13.19 -0.55 6.42
CA GLU A 244 -14.10 -0.24 7.52
C GLU A 244 -14.09 -1.37 8.56
N ILE A 245 -14.30 -2.63 8.14
CA ILE A 245 -14.30 -3.81 9.01
C ILE A 245 -12.98 -3.89 9.80
N TYR A 246 -11.83 -3.78 9.13
CA TYR A 246 -10.53 -3.85 9.79
C TYR A 246 -10.19 -2.63 10.66
N THR A 247 -10.87 -1.50 10.45
CA THR A 247 -10.72 -0.31 11.28
C THR A 247 -11.57 -0.41 12.55
N GLN A 248 -12.80 -0.92 12.43
CA GLN A 248 -13.72 -1.10 13.56
C GLN A 248 -13.37 -2.29 14.44
N TYR A 249 -12.87 -3.38 13.83
CA TYR A 249 -12.44 -4.59 14.51
C TYR A 249 -10.95 -4.77 14.22
N PRO A 250 -10.06 -4.08 14.96
CA PRO A 250 -8.63 -4.26 14.79
C PRO A 250 -8.29 -5.73 15.06
N TYR A 251 -8.11 -6.50 13.99
CA TYR A 251 -7.48 -7.80 14.08
C TYR A 251 -6.07 -7.53 14.60
N ASN A 252 -5.72 -8.08 15.76
CA ASN A 252 -4.35 -8.07 16.25
C ASN A 252 -3.51 -8.88 15.27
N PHE A 253 -3.02 -8.22 14.24
CA PHE A 253 -1.94 -8.74 13.42
C PHE A 253 -0.69 -8.62 14.29
N ASP A 254 -0.45 -9.68 15.08
CA ASP A 254 0.66 -9.73 16.03
C ASP A 254 1.95 -9.43 15.26
N ARG A 255 2.49 -8.25 15.54
CA ARG A 255 3.73 -7.73 14.95
C ARG A 255 4.93 -8.60 15.31
N GLU A 256 4.78 -9.49 16.29
CA GLU A 256 5.84 -10.33 16.87
C GLU A 256 6.33 -11.45 15.94
N GLU A 257 5.61 -11.82 14.87
CA GLU A 257 6.08 -12.88 13.97
C GLU A 257 7.15 -12.42 12.95
N TRP A 258 7.40 -11.10 12.86
CA TRP A 258 8.37 -10.52 11.93
C TRP A 258 9.74 -10.22 12.56
N GLU A 259 9.85 -10.30 13.89
CA GLU A 259 11.13 -10.28 14.61
C GLU A 259 11.59 -11.72 14.86
N GLU A 260 12.43 -12.22 13.96
CA GLU A 260 13.25 -13.44 14.07
C GLU A 260 12.60 -14.64 14.78
N SER A 261 12.01 -15.56 13.99
CA SER A 261 11.53 -16.84 14.50
C SER A 261 12.57 -17.53 15.42
N PRO A 262 12.16 -18.12 16.55
CA PRO A 262 13.07 -18.80 17.49
C PRO A 262 13.95 -19.86 16.81
N GLU A 263 13.42 -20.47 15.77
CA GLU A 263 14.09 -21.47 14.93
C GLU A 263 15.31 -20.90 14.20
N LYS A 264 15.24 -19.66 13.71
CA LYS A 264 16.39 -18.97 13.09
C LYS A 264 17.47 -18.59 14.10
N ARG A 265 17.08 -18.27 15.35
CA ARG A 265 18.03 -18.01 16.44
C ARG A 265 18.82 -19.28 16.79
N GLY A 266 18.17 -20.45 16.70
CA GLY A 266 18.83 -21.76 16.80
C GLY A 266 19.82 -22.01 15.66
N ILE A 267 19.39 -21.79 14.41
CA ILE A 267 20.24 -22.00 13.23
C ILE A 267 21.45 -21.07 13.19
N LEU A 268 21.30 -19.79 13.55
CA LEU A 268 22.40 -18.83 13.64
C LEU A 268 23.41 -19.22 14.74
N LYS A 269 22.94 -19.70 15.90
CA LYS A 269 23.82 -20.24 16.94
C LYS A 269 24.59 -21.47 16.46
N THR A 270 23.94 -22.37 15.72
CA THR A 270 24.58 -23.56 15.17
C THR A 270 25.64 -23.20 14.12
N ILE A 271 25.34 -22.27 13.20
CA ILE A 271 26.32 -21.81 12.19
C ILE A 271 27.51 -21.12 12.86
N LEU A 272 27.26 -20.24 13.83
CA LEU A 272 28.33 -19.55 14.56
C LEU A 272 29.21 -20.55 15.34
N TYR A 273 28.60 -21.57 15.94
CA TYR A 273 29.30 -22.66 16.61
C TYR A 273 30.22 -23.43 15.66
N TYR A 274 29.76 -23.80 14.46
CA TYR A 274 30.60 -24.48 13.47
C TYR A 274 31.74 -23.59 12.94
N ILE A 275 31.51 -22.29 12.74
CA ILE A 275 32.56 -21.34 12.33
C ILE A 275 33.66 -21.27 13.39
N VAL A 276 33.28 -21.18 14.67
CA VAL A 276 34.24 -21.15 15.79
C VAL A 276 35.05 -22.44 15.86
N ILE A 277 34.41 -23.60 15.70
CA ILE A 277 35.12 -24.90 15.68
C ILE A 277 36.12 -24.96 14.53
N VAL A 278 35.71 -24.58 13.31
CA VAL A 278 36.60 -24.61 12.14
C VAL A 278 37.80 -23.68 12.34
N LEU A 279 37.59 -22.48 12.89
CA LEU A 279 38.67 -21.55 13.23
C LEU A 279 39.63 -22.14 14.28
N LEU A 280 39.12 -22.80 15.33
CA LEU A 280 39.95 -23.44 16.34
C LEU A 280 40.78 -24.60 15.76
N VAL A 281 40.20 -25.40 14.87
CA VAL A 281 40.92 -26.48 14.17
C VAL A 281 42.02 -25.91 13.28
N ILE A 282 41.73 -24.84 12.52
CA ILE A 282 42.74 -24.17 11.68
C ILE A 282 43.88 -23.62 12.54
N VAL A 283 43.59 -22.96 13.67
CA VAL A 283 44.61 -22.46 14.60
C VAL A 283 45.45 -23.60 15.17
N ALA A 284 44.82 -24.71 15.59
CA ALA A 284 45.55 -25.88 16.10
C ALA A 284 46.46 -26.52 15.05
N VAL A 285 46.03 -26.60 13.79
CA VAL A 285 46.84 -27.09 12.67
C VAL A 285 48.03 -26.15 12.39
N ILE A 286 47.81 -24.83 12.39
CA ILE A 286 48.87 -23.84 12.19
C ILE A 286 49.90 -23.93 13.33
N VAL A 287 49.45 -24.02 14.59
CA VAL A 287 50.34 -24.15 15.76
C VAL A 287 51.11 -25.48 15.72
N GLY A 288 50.44 -26.60 15.39
CA GLY A 288 51.08 -27.90 15.27
C GLY A 288 52.15 -27.93 14.16
N LEU A 289 51.85 -27.33 13.01
CA LEU A 289 52.80 -27.17 11.92
C LEU A 289 53.97 -26.26 12.32
N ALA A 290 53.71 -25.16 13.04
CA ALA A 290 54.75 -24.26 13.53
C ALA A 290 55.72 -24.97 14.49
N ILE A 291 55.21 -25.81 15.41
CA ILE A 291 56.01 -26.60 16.35
C ILE A 291 56.85 -27.66 15.61
N LEU A 292 56.31 -28.30 14.58
CA LEU A 292 57.03 -29.28 13.74
C LEU A 292 58.08 -28.66 12.82
N THR A 293 57.98 -27.35 12.55
CA THR A 293 58.95 -26.60 11.73
C THR A 293 60.01 -25.85 12.54
N VAL A 294 60.00 -25.93 13.88
CA VAL A 294 61.13 -25.43 14.67
C VAL A 294 62.32 -26.36 14.38
N PRO A 295 63.37 -25.88 13.70
CA PRO A 295 64.55 -26.70 13.49
C PRO A 295 65.20 -26.89 14.86
N ASP A 296 65.47 -28.13 15.24
CA ASP A 296 66.31 -28.45 16.40
C ASP A 296 67.63 -27.68 16.26
N THR A 297 67.71 -26.56 16.96
CA THR A 297 68.90 -25.74 17.09
C THR A 297 69.28 -25.75 18.56
N LEU A 298 70.11 -26.77 18.88
CA LEU A 298 70.99 -26.93 20.04
C LEU A 298 70.36 -26.97 21.44
#